data_AF-A0A6P7EZZ2-F1
#
_entry.id   AF-A0A6P7EZZ2-F1
#
_cell.length_a   1.000
_cell.length_b   1.000
_cell.length_c   1.000
_cell.angle_alpha   90.00
_cell.angle_beta   90.00
_cell.angle_gamma   90.00
#
_symmetry.space_group_name_H-M   'P 1'
#
loop_
_entity.id
_entity.type
_entity.pdbx_description
1 polymer ?
#
loop_
_entity_poly.entity_id
_entity_poly.type
_entity_poly.pdbx_seq_one_letter_code
_entity_poly.pdbx_strand_id
1 'polypeptide(L)'
;MMSLGACQFKKQWQGRWFQSGVPNYLFINSSYIETKGECYEEQVDNKYLVYDKSEDCYRCMVIHPKHPSVLQYKETFCEPVKGSLAEICQMITGDAPLYSLFRKHPEAKPINCPFKSAPFTFSYNRMTGDCSNPPSKAESCTDDSRLVLKYQACPDVPSTESNVEELVCLATWKEGSTRYLIGKISQPNRRSSTDEDQYRCFIYQRSTENGKTIYNVAQSGDATCTGLDATAFEGSRTMKLTTVDDQHKRCKFPVWITDHHTWLSLDHHKTYKFSQRNATLKILDEEPPKINKVQPNYAFAEFGFQSQEQRKPNSEMRVVCHGILEQQEQKKVQIVAHVTAGCDSGYVCMVFYKRDSNVIELQQTETYVENPDEACSNFDPSSSPYTTLITTNLHAKKCPHLGRYTIASVSTQAEKRKRRQEPENKNLAEHQEPNCISDDFETLSVGCSGSHEMEFKSTCSQEASFYTCHGSWEENGISYVITTPVTKKSSEAKYCFMYKQDQLTSGIIEGNLGKTIGPPILRMSGVSESCHRHIIPGINGNWAFNFTSNGTCQESDHTSSSQLLVPTVLLVILSLVSVVVMR
;
A
#
# COMPACT_ATOMS: atom_id res chain seq x y z
N MET A 1 50.75 35.99 -11.22
CA MET A 1 50.22 34.62 -11.45
C MET A 1 48.76 34.59 -11.04
N MET A 2 47.85 34.85 -11.98
CA MET A 2 46.43 34.53 -11.86
C MET A 2 46.14 33.50 -12.95
N SER A 3 45.61 32.35 -12.56
CA SER A 3 45.22 31.27 -13.46
C SER A 3 44.25 31.79 -14.51
N LEU A 4 44.56 31.61 -15.80
CA LEU A 4 43.60 31.68 -16.91
C LEU A 4 42.57 30.56 -16.73
N GLY A 5 41.56 30.80 -15.89
CA GLY A 5 40.36 29.98 -15.84
C GLY A 5 39.53 30.29 -17.07
N ALA A 6 39.31 29.32 -17.95
CA ALA A 6 38.30 29.44 -19.00
C ALA A 6 36.93 29.71 -18.35
N CYS A 7 36.16 30.65 -18.91
CA CYS A 7 34.78 30.96 -18.47
C CYS A 7 33.96 29.67 -18.38
N GLN A 8 33.32 29.41 -17.23
CA GLN A 8 32.56 28.18 -17.02
C GLN A 8 31.23 28.39 -16.29
N PHE A 9 30.14 27.97 -16.92
CA PHE A 9 28.87 27.80 -16.23
C PHE A 9 29.00 26.78 -15.09
N LYS A 10 28.25 27.03 -14.01
CA LYS A 10 28.32 26.20 -12.80
C LYS A 10 27.92 24.76 -13.12
N LYS A 11 28.72 23.79 -12.64
CA LYS A 11 28.50 22.35 -12.87
C LYS A 11 27.09 21.87 -12.53
N GLN A 12 26.47 22.45 -11.49
CA GLN A 12 25.11 22.09 -11.07
C GLN A 12 24.01 22.41 -12.10
N TRP A 13 24.28 23.32 -13.04
CA TRP A 13 23.35 23.70 -14.11
C TRP A 13 23.47 22.80 -15.35
N GLN A 14 24.48 21.94 -15.41
CA GLN A 14 24.66 21.04 -16.55
C GLN A 14 23.47 20.09 -16.67
N GLY A 15 22.98 19.93 -17.89
CA GLY A 15 21.80 19.12 -18.17
C GLY A 15 20.93 19.65 -19.30
N ARG A 16 19.72 19.10 -19.39
CA ARG A 16 18.68 19.58 -20.32
C ARG A 16 17.60 20.32 -19.55
N TRP A 17 17.17 21.45 -20.10
CA TRP A 17 16.22 22.36 -19.48
C TRP A 17 15.07 22.68 -20.43
N PHE A 18 13.86 22.71 -19.90
CA PHE A 18 12.68 23.18 -20.61
C PHE A 18 12.51 24.68 -20.38
N GLN A 19 12.26 25.42 -21.46
CA GLN A 19 11.90 26.83 -21.46
C GLN A 19 10.64 27.00 -22.31
N SER A 20 9.69 27.78 -21.81
CA SER A 20 8.49 28.09 -22.57
C SER A 20 8.82 28.89 -23.85
N GLY A 21 8.17 28.55 -24.96
CA GLY A 21 8.36 29.15 -26.29
C GLY A 21 9.55 28.60 -27.08
N VAL A 22 10.34 27.68 -26.51
CA VAL A 22 11.51 27.09 -27.19
C VAL A 22 11.17 25.67 -27.65
N PRO A 23 11.29 25.34 -28.95
CA PRO A 23 10.86 24.04 -29.49
C PRO A 23 11.58 22.82 -28.89
N ASN A 24 12.87 22.97 -28.56
CA ASN A 24 13.72 21.91 -28.03
C ASN A 24 14.18 22.22 -26.61
N TYR A 25 14.51 21.19 -25.83
CA TYR A 25 15.13 21.38 -24.53
C TYR A 25 16.52 21.99 -24.67
N LEU A 26 16.77 23.06 -23.94
CA LEU A 26 18.05 23.76 -23.89
C LEU A 26 19.09 22.89 -23.19
N PHE A 27 20.14 22.52 -23.92
CA PHE A 27 21.31 21.89 -23.35
C PHE A 27 22.26 22.93 -22.74
N ILE A 28 22.59 22.74 -21.46
CA ILE A 28 23.59 23.55 -20.74
C ILE A 28 24.78 22.65 -20.42
N ASN A 29 25.98 23.08 -20.85
CA ASN A 29 27.25 22.46 -20.50
C ASN A 29 28.15 23.46 -19.74
N SER A 30 29.38 23.08 -19.40
CA SER A 30 30.34 23.96 -18.74
C SER A 30 30.66 25.24 -19.51
N SER A 31 30.61 25.24 -20.84
CA SER A 31 31.07 26.39 -21.65
C SER A 31 30.03 26.92 -22.62
N TYR A 32 28.84 26.33 -22.70
CA TYR A 32 27.86 26.64 -23.75
C TYR A 32 26.43 26.45 -23.23
N ILE A 33 25.53 27.35 -23.65
CA ILE A 33 24.09 27.23 -23.49
C ILE A 33 23.47 27.23 -24.89
N GLU A 34 22.72 26.18 -25.20
CA GLU A 34 22.00 26.05 -26.47
C GLU A 34 21.09 27.24 -26.72
N THR A 35 21.01 27.72 -27.97
CA THR A 35 20.32 28.95 -28.40
C THR A 35 20.86 30.28 -27.85
N LYS A 36 21.87 30.27 -26.97
CA LYS A 36 22.42 31.49 -26.34
C LYS A 36 23.88 31.76 -26.68
N GLY A 37 24.71 30.72 -26.74
CA GLY A 37 26.12 30.84 -27.14
C GLY A 37 27.14 30.32 -26.12
N GLU A 38 28.40 30.67 -26.35
CA GLU A 38 29.57 30.24 -25.56
C GLU A 38 29.90 31.23 -24.43
N CYS A 39 30.31 30.71 -23.27
CA CYS A 39 30.76 31.49 -22.12
C CYS A 39 32.06 32.23 -22.49
N TYR A 40 32.04 33.56 -22.44
CA TYR A 40 33.19 34.41 -22.75
C TYR A 40 33.84 34.99 -21.49
N GLU A 41 33.04 35.62 -20.62
CA GLU A 41 33.46 36.16 -19.32
C GLU A 41 32.45 35.80 -18.23
N GLU A 42 32.92 35.60 -17.00
CA GLU A 42 32.08 35.30 -15.84
C GLU A 42 32.41 36.22 -14.65
N GLN A 43 31.40 36.52 -13.85
CA GLN A 43 31.53 37.26 -12.60
C GLN A 43 30.90 36.46 -11.44
N VAL A 44 31.37 36.72 -10.21
CA VAL A 44 30.98 35.98 -8.99
C VAL A 44 29.47 36.04 -8.70
N ASP A 45 28.77 37.07 -9.18
CA ASP A 45 27.33 37.32 -8.98
C ASP A 45 26.42 36.62 -10.01
N ASN A 46 26.90 35.53 -10.64
CA ASN A 46 26.19 34.77 -11.68
C ASN A 46 25.86 35.60 -12.93
N LYS A 47 26.67 36.60 -13.23
CA LYS A 47 26.64 37.31 -14.50
C LYS A 47 27.62 36.67 -15.47
N TYR A 48 27.18 36.49 -16.69
CA TYR A 48 27.94 35.86 -17.75
C TYR A 48 27.83 36.70 -19.00
N LEU A 49 28.96 36.91 -19.67
CA LEU A 49 28.99 37.40 -21.03
C LEU A 49 29.03 36.18 -21.95
N VAL A 50 28.03 36.06 -22.82
CA VAL A 50 27.86 34.93 -23.74
C VAL A 50 28.01 35.42 -25.16
N TYR A 51 28.76 34.70 -25.98
CA TYR A 51 28.98 35.00 -27.39
C TYR A 51 28.21 34.02 -28.28
N ASP A 52 27.33 34.55 -29.12
CA ASP A 52 26.54 33.77 -30.07
C ASP A 52 27.19 33.81 -31.45
N LYS A 53 27.70 32.65 -31.89
CA LYS A 53 28.34 32.49 -33.21
C LYS A 53 27.38 32.62 -34.38
N SER A 54 26.08 32.39 -34.17
CA SER A 54 25.09 32.40 -35.24
C SER A 54 24.67 33.82 -35.64
N GLU A 55 24.61 34.71 -34.65
CA GLU A 55 24.27 36.13 -34.83
C GLU A 55 25.49 37.07 -34.76
N ASP A 56 26.69 36.52 -34.49
CA ASP A 56 27.95 37.25 -34.35
C ASP A 56 27.87 38.41 -33.33
N CYS A 57 27.40 38.09 -32.11
CA CYS A 57 27.15 39.10 -31.09
C CYS A 57 27.34 38.61 -29.65
N TYR A 58 27.34 39.57 -28.72
CA TYR A 58 27.49 39.36 -27.29
C TYR A 58 26.18 39.65 -26.55
N ARG A 59 25.88 38.86 -25.53
CA ARG A 59 24.76 39.07 -24.62
C ARG A 59 25.23 38.94 -23.18
N CYS A 60 24.78 39.84 -22.31
CA CYS A 60 24.89 39.58 -20.88
C CYS A 60 23.72 38.70 -20.45
N MET A 61 24.02 37.66 -19.67
CA MET A 61 23.03 36.82 -19.00
C MET A 61 23.25 36.88 -17.48
N VAL A 62 22.18 37.11 -16.73
CA VAL A 62 22.19 37.09 -15.26
C VAL A 62 21.33 35.92 -14.81
N ILE A 63 21.97 34.89 -14.25
CA ILE A 63 21.30 33.64 -13.87
C ILE A 63 21.02 33.62 -12.37
N HIS A 64 19.76 33.46 -12.01
CA HIS A 64 19.25 33.34 -10.65
C HIS A 64 18.90 31.89 -10.32
N PRO A 65 19.76 31.14 -9.61
CA PRO A 65 19.43 29.79 -9.17
C PRO A 65 18.39 29.84 -8.05
N LYS A 66 17.17 29.37 -8.32
CA LYS A 66 16.06 29.35 -7.33
C LYS A 66 15.92 28.01 -6.61
N HIS A 67 16.13 26.90 -7.34
CA HIS A 67 16.10 25.54 -6.83
C HIS A 67 17.04 24.66 -7.70
N PRO A 68 17.53 23.49 -7.24
CA PRO A 68 18.35 22.60 -8.07
C PRO A 68 17.72 22.17 -9.41
N SER A 69 16.40 22.31 -9.52
CA SER A 69 15.61 22.00 -10.73
C SER A 69 14.98 23.23 -11.39
N VAL A 70 15.23 24.44 -10.90
CA VAL A 70 14.64 25.70 -11.41
C VAL A 70 15.69 26.80 -11.45
N LEU A 71 15.95 27.32 -12.65
CA LEU A 71 16.74 28.54 -12.85
C LEU A 71 15.83 29.62 -13.41
N GLN A 72 16.12 30.87 -13.07
CA GLN A 72 15.55 32.01 -13.76
C GLN A 72 16.68 32.85 -14.32
N TYR A 73 16.48 33.54 -15.43
CA TYR A 73 17.49 34.43 -15.96
C TYR A 73 16.90 35.64 -16.67
N LYS A 74 17.69 36.71 -16.70
CA LYS A 74 17.48 37.87 -17.58
C LYS A 74 18.64 37.94 -18.55
N GLU A 75 18.40 38.49 -19.73
CA GLU A 75 19.44 38.73 -20.71
C GLU A 75 19.27 40.07 -21.41
N THR A 76 20.35 40.57 -22.01
CA THR A 76 20.30 41.71 -22.92
C THR A 76 19.93 41.27 -24.33
N PHE A 77 19.61 42.25 -25.16
CA PHE A 77 19.61 42.05 -26.61
C PHE A 77 21.04 41.75 -27.12
N CYS A 78 21.09 41.32 -28.37
CA CYS A 78 22.29 40.95 -29.11
C CYS A 78 23.11 42.20 -29.45
N GLU A 79 24.31 42.32 -28.88
CA GLU A 79 25.21 43.45 -29.10
C GLU A 79 26.37 43.08 -30.04
N PRO A 80 26.49 43.70 -31.22
CA PRO A 80 27.52 43.35 -32.21
C PRO A 80 28.92 43.81 -31.78
N VAL A 81 29.01 44.85 -30.94
CA VAL A 81 30.28 45.38 -30.47
C VAL A 81 30.65 44.73 -29.14
N LYS A 82 31.86 44.18 -29.08
CA LYS A 82 32.41 43.65 -27.84
C LYS A 82 32.61 44.77 -26.81
N GLY A 83 31.81 44.76 -25.76
CA GLY A 83 32.02 45.52 -24.52
C GLY A 83 32.54 44.64 -23.39
N SER A 84 32.88 45.26 -22.26
CA SER A 84 33.13 44.54 -21.01
C SER A 84 31.83 43.94 -20.45
N LEU A 85 31.94 42.88 -19.65
CA LEU A 85 30.78 42.29 -18.97
C LEU A 85 29.97 43.34 -18.19
N ALA A 86 30.64 44.27 -17.50
CA ALA A 86 29.97 45.31 -16.72
C ALA A 86 29.13 46.28 -17.59
N GLU A 87 29.66 46.70 -18.74
CA GLU A 87 28.98 47.62 -19.66
C GLU A 87 27.75 46.97 -20.28
N ILE A 88 27.89 45.75 -20.80
CA ILE A 88 26.77 45.05 -21.44
C ILE A 88 25.70 44.72 -20.38
N CYS A 89 26.09 44.22 -19.21
CA CYS A 89 25.12 43.87 -18.16
C CYS A 89 24.37 45.08 -17.57
N GLN A 90 24.90 46.30 -17.68
CA GLN A 90 24.18 47.52 -17.25
C GLN A 90 22.96 47.83 -18.13
N MET A 91 22.89 47.26 -19.33
CA MET A 91 21.75 47.43 -20.23
C MET A 91 20.53 46.58 -19.84
N ILE A 92 20.66 45.67 -18.87
CA ILE A 92 19.52 44.92 -18.34
C ILE A 92 18.69 45.87 -17.48
N THR A 93 17.55 46.28 -18.03
CA THR A 93 16.59 47.13 -17.34
C THR A 93 15.78 46.35 -16.31
N GLY A 94 15.14 47.07 -15.37
CA GLY A 94 14.31 46.45 -14.33
C GLY A 94 13.11 45.67 -14.90
N ASP A 95 12.56 46.15 -16.01
CA ASP A 95 11.45 45.57 -16.79
C ASP A 95 11.88 44.50 -17.79
N ALA A 96 13.18 44.24 -17.94
CA ALA A 96 13.67 43.17 -18.81
C ALA A 96 13.01 41.83 -18.43
N PRO A 97 12.60 41.02 -19.43
CA PRO A 97 11.83 39.80 -19.20
C PRO A 97 12.62 38.78 -18.37
N LEU A 98 11.93 38.16 -17.42
CA LEU A 98 12.49 37.09 -16.59
C LEU A 98 12.05 35.74 -17.14
N TYR A 99 13.00 34.98 -17.68
CA TYR A 99 12.74 33.64 -18.21
C TYR A 99 12.92 32.58 -17.13
N SER A 100 12.09 31.54 -17.18
CA SER A 100 12.16 30.39 -16.26
C SER A 100 12.59 29.13 -17.01
N LEU A 101 13.53 28.40 -16.41
CA LEU A 101 14.07 27.15 -16.91
C LEU A 101 13.77 26.01 -15.92
N PHE A 102 13.20 24.92 -16.42
CA PHE A 102 12.84 23.75 -15.62
C PHE A 102 13.68 22.54 -16.00
N ARG A 103 14.32 21.90 -15.03
CA ARG A 103 15.25 20.80 -15.32
C ARG A 103 14.51 19.56 -15.83
N LYS A 104 15.01 19.02 -16.94
CA LYS A 104 14.54 17.78 -17.56
C LYS A 104 15.51 16.62 -17.40
N HIS A 105 16.80 16.89 -17.52
CA HIS A 105 17.81 15.86 -17.34
C HIS A 105 19.00 16.38 -16.51
N PRO A 106 19.42 15.66 -15.45
CA PRO A 106 18.70 14.56 -14.78
C PRO A 106 17.29 14.98 -14.34
N GLU A 107 16.38 14.01 -14.26
CA GLU A 107 14.97 14.28 -13.93
C GLU A 107 14.84 14.91 -12.54
N ALA A 108 14.02 15.95 -12.45
CA ALA A 108 13.70 16.60 -11.19
C ALA A 108 12.90 15.65 -10.29
N LYS A 109 13.48 15.27 -9.15
CA LYS A 109 12.75 14.48 -8.14
C LYS A 109 11.60 15.33 -7.57
N PRO A 110 10.36 14.81 -7.53
CA PRO A 110 9.26 15.47 -6.84
C PRO A 110 9.60 15.77 -5.38
N ILE A 111 9.05 16.86 -4.86
CA ILE A 111 9.19 17.29 -3.46
C ILE A 111 7.81 17.34 -2.81
N ASN A 112 7.74 17.18 -1.49
CA ASN A 112 6.48 17.29 -0.77
C ASN A 112 5.80 18.64 -1.03
N CYS A 113 4.50 18.62 -1.32
CA CYS A 113 3.74 19.83 -1.52
C CYS A 113 3.68 20.66 -0.22
N PRO A 114 3.71 22.01 -0.30
CA PRO A 114 3.75 22.86 0.89
C PRO A 114 2.41 22.95 1.65
N PHE A 115 1.35 22.34 1.12
CA PHE A 115 -0.01 22.37 1.66
C PHE A 115 -0.19 21.29 2.72
N LYS A 116 0.09 21.65 3.98
CA LYS A 116 -0.07 20.73 5.11
C LYS A 116 -1.54 20.60 5.50
N SER A 117 -1.92 19.40 5.96
CA SER A 117 -3.24 19.09 6.54
C SER A 117 -4.38 18.96 5.54
N ALA A 118 -4.12 18.38 4.37
CA ALA A 118 -5.20 17.86 3.52
C ALA A 118 -6.05 16.82 4.29
N PRO A 119 -7.34 16.68 3.99
CA PRO A 119 -8.06 17.24 2.83
C PRO A 119 -8.49 18.71 3.00
N PHE A 120 -8.68 19.38 1.86
CA PHE A 120 -9.17 20.76 1.79
C PHE A 120 -10.48 20.83 0.99
N THR A 121 -11.34 21.76 1.37
CA THR A 121 -12.29 22.35 0.43
C THR A 121 -11.67 23.61 -0.15
N PHE A 122 -11.96 23.95 -1.40
CA PHE A 122 -11.46 25.18 -1.99
C PHE A 122 -12.49 25.84 -2.91
N SER A 123 -12.44 27.17 -2.94
CA SER A 123 -13.03 27.98 -4.00
C SER A 123 -11.95 28.39 -4.99
N TYR A 124 -12.35 28.69 -6.22
CA TYR A 124 -11.41 29.12 -7.26
C TYR A 124 -12.02 30.20 -8.16
N ASN A 125 -11.17 31.06 -8.70
CA ASN A 125 -11.56 32.11 -9.63
C ASN A 125 -10.69 32.02 -10.90
N ARG A 126 -11.33 32.05 -12.07
CA ARG A 126 -10.70 32.06 -13.41
C ARG A 126 -10.87 33.43 -14.11
N MET A 127 -10.81 34.52 -13.34
CA MET A 127 -11.06 35.92 -13.75
C MET A 127 -12.51 36.26 -14.12
N THR A 128 -13.43 35.29 -14.05
CA THR A 128 -14.85 35.41 -14.43
C THR A 128 -15.80 35.42 -13.22
N GLY A 129 -15.27 35.23 -12.01
CA GLY A 129 -16.02 35.17 -10.75
C GLY A 129 -15.48 34.09 -9.82
N ASP A 130 -15.76 34.21 -8.52
CA ASP A 130 -15.35 33.22 -7.52
C ASP A 130 -16.34 32.05 -7.46
N CYS A 131 -15.88 30.86 -7.84
CA CYS A 131 -16.64 29.62 -7.76
C CYS A 131 -16.44 29.00 -6.38
N SER A 132 -17.41 29.23 -5.50
CA SER A 132 -17.41 28.77 -4.10
C SER A 132 -18.52 27.77 -3.77
N ASN A 133 -19.56 27.66 -4.60
CA ASN A 133 -20.70 26.77 -4.34
C ASN A 133 -21.17 26.04 -5.62
N PRO A 134 -21.09 24.70 -5.67
CA PRO A 134 -20.58 23.81 -4.63
C PRO A 134 -19.05 23.93 -4.46
N PRO A 135 -18.51 23.71 -3.24
CA PRO A 135 -17.08 23.80 -3.00
C PRO A 135 -16.32 22.67 -3.69
N SER A 136 -15.17 23.00 -4.28
CA SER A 136 -14.24 22.03 -4.84
C SER A 136 -13.43 21.33 -3.74
N LYS A 137 -12.83 20.17 -4.02
CA LYS A 137 -12.10 19.35 -3.02
C LYS A 137 -10.66 19.13 -3.45
N ALA A 138 -9.72 19.28 -2.52
CA ALA A 138 -8.31 18.98 -2.76
C ALA A 138 -7.78 17.95 -1.75
N GLU A 139 -7.10 16.92 -2.24
CA GLU A 139 -6.67 15.78 -1.43
C GLU A 139 -5.24 15.37 -1.78
N SER A 140 -4.44 15.08 -0.74
CA SER A 140 -3.09 14.54 -0.94
C SER A 140 -3.17 13.09 -1.38
N CYS A 141 -2.36 12.72 -2.38
CA CYS A 141 -2.17 11.33 -2.77
C CYS A 141 -1.43 10.54 -1.68
N THR A 142 -1.16 9.27 -1.91
CA THR A 142 -0.33 8.45 -1.01
C THR A 142 1.11 8.96 -0.92
N ASP A 143 1.59 9.57 -2.01
CA ASP A 143 2.83 10.35 -2.06
C ASP A 143 2.53 11.83 -1.76
N ASP A 144 3.14 12.37 -0.70
CA ASP A 144 3.02 13.77 -0.26
C ASP A 144 3.51 14.80 -1.30
N SER A 145 4.19 14.37 -2.37
CA SER A 145 4.60 15.21 -3.49
C SER A 145 3.48 15.51 -4.50
N ARG A 146 2.31 14.88 -4.32
CA ARG A 146 1.17 14.98 -5.24
C ARG A 146 -0.11 15.44 -4.53
N LEU A 147 -0.88 16.27 -5.21
CA LEU A 147 -2.16 16.80 -4.74
C LEU A 147 -3.18 16.70 -5.87
N VAL A 148 -4.34 16.09 -5.60
CA VAL A 148 -5.47 16.04 -6.55
C VAL A 148 -6.40 17.21 -6.26
N LEU A 149 -6.78 17.92 -7.31
CA LEU A 149 -7.74 19.02 -7.31
C LEU A 149 -8.99 18.56 -8.07
N LYS A 150 -10.08 18.30 -7.34
CA LYS A 150 -11.40 17.94 -7.87
C LYS A 150 -12.25 19.20 -7.96
N TYR A 151 -12.28 19.82 -9.13
CA TYR A 151 -13.04 21.04 -9.40
C TYR A 151 -14.53 20.73 -9.58
N GLN A 152 -15.36 21.62 -9.09
CA GLN A 152 -16.80 21.65 -9.36
C GLN A 152 -17.15 22.83 -10.26
N ALA A 153 -18.15 22.66 -11.12
CA ALA A 153 -18.78 23.75 -11.85
C ALA A 153 -19.78 24.49 -10.95
N CYS A 154 -19.74 25.82 -10.97
CA CYS A 154 -20.71 26.66 -10.25
C CYS A 154 -21.79 27.13 -11.24
N PRO A 155 -23.09 26.90 -10.95
CA PRO A 155 -24.19 27.22 -11.88
C PRO A 155 -24.21 28.67 -12.39
N ASP A 156 -23.79 29.63 -11.56
CA ASP A 156 -23.88 31.06 -11.83
C ASP A 156 -22.56 31.72 -12.25
N VAL A 157 -21.49 30.94 -12.42
CA VAL A 157 -20.16 31.47 -12.78
C VAL A 157 -19.74 30.92 -14.15
N PRO A 158 -19.72 31.76 -15.20
CA PRO A 158 -19.29 31.34 -16.53
C PRO A 158 -17.88 30.74 -16.51
N SER A 159 -17.55 29.85 -17.45
CA SER A 159 -16.22 29.20 -17.58
C SER A 159 -15.77 28.28 -16.43
N THR A 160 -16.64 28.04 -15.44
CA THR A 160 -16.42 27.00 -14.44
C THR A 160 -16.80 25.64 -15.01
N GLU A 161 -16.00 24.63 -14.69
CA GLU A 161 -16.18 23.27 -15.20
C GLU A 161 -15.81 22.26 -14.12
N SER A 162 -16.48 21.10 -14.13
CA SER A 162 -16.10 19.98 -13.29
C SER A 162 -14.98 19.21 -13.97
N ASN A 163 -13.82 19.16 -13.33
CA ASN A 163 -12.65 18.46 -13.86
C ASN A 163 -11.73 18.02 -12.70
N VAL A 164 -10.84 17.07 -12.97
CA VAL A 164 -9.86 16.58 -12.00
C VAL A 164 -8.47 16.84 -12.54
N GLU A 165 -7.67 17.56 -11.76
CA GLU A 165 -6.28 17.87 -12.06
C GLU A 165 -5.39 17.26 -10.97
N GLU A 166 -4.28 16.64 -11.37
CA GLU A 166 -3.23 16.18 -10.48
C GLU A 166 -2.04 17.12 -10.54
N LEU A 167 -1.66 17.67 -9.39
CA LEU A 167 -0.50 18.53 -9.21
C LEU A 167 0.67 17.73 -8.64
N VAL A 168 1.79 17.67 -9.37
CA VAL A 168 3.07 17.15 -8.89
C VAL A 168 3.97 18.31 -8.51
N CYS A 169 4.36 18.41 -7.24
CA CYS A 169 5.22 19.48 -6.73
C CYS A 169 6.70 19.19 -7.02
N LEU A 170 7.42 20.15 -7.62
CA LEU A 170 8.80 19.95 -8.10
C LEU A 170 9.85 20.84 -7.43
N ALA A 171 9.47 22.06 -7.03
CA ALA A 171 10.38 23.00 -6.39
C ALA A 171 9.62 24.00 -5.54
N THR A 172 10.19 24.41 -4.41
CA THR A 172 9.70 25.54 -3.63
C THR A 172 10.85 26.42 -3.19
N TRP A 173 10.60 27.73 -3.11
CA TRP A 173 11.53 28.69 -2.52
C TRP A 173 10.75 29.86 -1.92
N LYS A 174 11.45 30.73 -1.19
CA LYS A 174 10.88 31.93 -0.59
C LYS A 174 11.78 33.12 -0.95
N GLU A 175 11.16 34.20 -1.39
CA GLU A 175 11.84 35.46 -1.72
C GLU A 175 11.06 36.61 -1.08
N GLY A 176 11.70 37.35 -0.17
CA GLY A 176 11.00 38.31 0.68
C GLY A 176 9.92 37.64 1.54
N SER A 177 8.67 38.12 1.43
CA SER A 177 7.48 37.51 2.07
C SER A 177 6.81 36.44 1.21
N THR A 178 7.13 36.39 -0.08
CA THR A 178 6.42 35.60 -1.08
C THR A 178 7.00 34.18 -1.17
N ARG A 179 6.13 33.18 -1.25
CA ARG A 179 6.50 31.78 -1.37
C ARG A 179 6.09 31.25 -2.72
N TYR A 180 7.02 30.60 -3.39
CA TYR A 180 6.85 30.09 -4.73
C TYR A 180 6.82 28.56 -4.70
N LEU A 181 6.03 28.00 -5.61
CA LEU A 181 5.96 26.58 -5.90
C LEU A 181 5.96 26.42 -7.41
N ILE A 182 6.76 25.49 -7.91
CA ILE A 182 6.66 24.99 -9.29
C ILE A 182 6.09 23.59 -9.23
N GLY A 183 5.11 23.34 -10.08
CA GLY A 183 4.54 22.02 -10.24
C GLY A 183 4.15 21.72 -11.67
N LYS A 184 3.86 20.45 -11.92
CA LYS A 184 3.22 20.00 -13.16
C LYS A 184 1.77 19.67 -12.88
N ILE A 185 0.89 20.14 -13.74
CA ILE A 185 -0.52 19.76 -13.75
C ILE A 185 -0.75 18.72 -14.85
N SER A 186 -1.38 17.61 -14.50
CA SER A 186 -1.86 16.60 -15.45
C SER A 186 -3.35 16.36 -15.25
N GLN A 187 -4.07 16.19 -16.35
CA GLN A 187 -5.47 15.75 -16.33
C GLN A 187 -5.51 14.26 -16.71
N PRO A 188 -6.11 13.38 -15.90
CA PRO A 188 -6.13 11.94 -16.16
C PRO A 188 -6.68 11.58 -17.55
N ASN A 189 -7.65 12.35 -18.04
CA ASN A 189 -8.30 12.10 -19.33
C ASN A 189 -7.53 12.65 -20.54
N ARG A 190 -6.46 13.43 -20.33
CA ARG A 190 -5.68 14.06 -21.43
C ARG A 190 -4.41 13.26 -21.69
N ARG A 191 -4.48 12.36 -22.68
CA ARG A 191 -3.42 11.38 -23.02
C ARG A 191 -2.13 11.97 -23.61
N SER A 192 -2.13 13.24 -24.02
CA SER A 192 -0.94 13.95 -24.49
C SER A 192 -0.99 15.39 -24.01
N SER A 193 -0.11 15.73 -23.09
CA SER A 193 0.06 17.07 -22.54
C SER A 193 1.53 17.43 -22.65
N THR A 194 1.82 18.51 -23.36
CA THR A 194 3.20 18.99 -23.56
C THR A 194 3.72 19.64 -22.30
N ASP A 195 5.03 19.90 -22.22
CA ASP A 195 5.57 20.61 -21.07
C ASP A 195 5.02 22.04 -20.92
N GLU A 196 4.67 22.68 -22.03
CA GLU A 196 3.96 23.97 -22.04
C GLU A 196 2.60 23.88 -21.34
N ASP A 197 1.88 22.79 -21.58
CA ASP A 197 0.58 22.54 -20.98
C ASP A 197 0.70 22.17 -19.49
N GLN A 198 1.79 21.48 -19.10
CA GLN A 198 1.93 20.90 -17.77
C GLN A 198 2.55 21.85 -16.74
N TYR A 199 3.66 22.52 -17.07
CA TYR A 199 4.38 23.32 -16.08
C TYR A 199 3.57 24.54 -15.67
N ARG A 200 3.40 24.73 -14.37
CA ARG A 200 2.72 25.88 -13.79
C ARG A 200 3.49 26.40 -12.60
N CYS A 201 3.40 27.70 -12.41
CA CYS A 201 4.07 28.43 -11.34
C CYS A 201 3.00 28.91 -10.38
N PHE A 202 3.30 28.84 -9.10
CA PHE A 202 2.35 29.12 -8.05
C PHE A 202 2.97 30.04 -7.01
N ILE A 203 2.17 30.97 -6.50
CA ILE A 203 2.47 31.74 -5.30
C ILE A 203 1.48 31.33 -4.24
N TYR A 204 1.94 31.09 -3.02
CA TYR A 204 1.04 30.71 -1.93
C TYR A 204 1.31 31.47 -0.64
N GLN A 205 0.23 31.77 0.08
CA GLN A 205 0.26 32.37 1.40
C GLN A 205 -0.58 31.54 2.36
N ARG A 206 0.02 31.22 3.51
CA ARG A 206 -0.67 30.54 4.61
C ARG A 206 -1.23 31.57 5.58
N SER A 207 -2.51 31.47 5.89
CA SER A 207 -3.19 32.18 6.98
C SER A 207 -3.88 31.18 7.91
N THR A 208 -4.37 31.67 9.04
CA THR A 208 -5.18 30.88 9.97
C THR A 208 -6.40 31.72 10.35
N GLU A 209 -7.58 31.25 9.98
CA GLU A 209 -8.87 31.91 10.28
C GLU A 209 -9.71 30.92 11.09
N ASN A 210 -10.24 31.35 12.23
CA ASN A 210 -11.13 30.55 13.08
C ASN A 210 -10.58 29.15 13.44
N GLY A 211 -9.27 29.04 13.67
CA GLY A 211 -8.60 27.77 13.97
C GLY A 211 -8.38 26.84 12.76
N LYS A 212 -8.87 27.20 11.58
CA LYS A 212 -8.63 26.48 10.31
C LYS A 212 -7.43 27.07 9.59
N THR A 213 -6.62 26.20 8.99
CA THR A 213 -5.53 26.66 8.13
C THR A 213 -6.08 26.96 6.75
N ILE A 214 -5.72 28.13 6.23
CA ILE A 214 -6.11 28.56 4.89
C ILE A 214 -4.85 28.79 4.06
N TYR A 215 -4.88 28.33 2.82
CA TYR A 215 -3.86 28.63 1.82
C TYR A 215 -4.52 29.40 0.67
N ASN A 216 -4.13 30.66 0.50
CA ASN A 216 -4.41 31.39 -0.73
C ASN A 216 -3.32 31.03 -1.73
N VAL A 217 -3.71 30.68 -2.95
CA VAL A 217 -2.81 30.21 -4.00
C VAL A 217 -3.14 30.92 -5.30
N ALA A 218 -2.16 31.57 -5.91
CA ALA A 218 -2.23 32.07 -7.28
C ALA A 218 -1.45 31.14 -8.21
N GLN A 219 -1.96 30.94 -9.42
CA GLN A 219 -1.40 30.07 -10.45
C GLN A 219 -1.20 30.85 -11.77
N SER A 220 -0.07 30.63 -12.44
CA SER A 220 0.21 31.16 -13.78
C SER A 220 -0.67 30.53 -14.86
N GLY A 221 -0.88 31.23 -15.98
CA GLY A 221 -1.64 30.68 -17.11
C GLY A 221 -0.90 29.58 -17.86
N ASP A 222 0.42 29.68 -17.89
CA ASP A 222 1.33 28.83 -18.66
C ASP A 222 2.67 28.61 -17.91
N ALA A 223 3.63 28.00 -18.60
CA ALA A 223 4.96 27.70 -18.09
C ALA A 223 5.91 28.91 -18.03
N THR A 224 5.54 30.09 -18.53
CA THR A 224 6.39 31.30 -18.49
C THR A 224 6.54 31.86 -17.07
N CYS A 225 5.62 31.49 -16.17
CA CYS A 225 5.44 32.08 -14.83
C CYS A 225 5.06 33.58 -14.83
N THR A 226 4.68 34.14 -15.98
CA THR A 226 4.26 35.55 -16.07
C THR A 226 2.84 35.74 -15.50
N GLY A 227 2.50 36.98 -15.13
CA GLY A 227 1.19 37.32 -14.56
C GLY A 227 1.00 36.92 -13.09
N LEU A 228 2.10 36.73 -12.36
CA LEU A 228 2.11 36.49 -10.91
C LEU A 228 2.81 37.66 -10.20
N ASP A 229 2.04 38.66 -9.76
CA ASP A 229 2.54 39.94 -9.22
C ASP A 229 3.00 39.85 -7.76
N ALA A 230 3.78 38.81 -7.43
CA ALA A 230 4.31 38.54 -6.08
C ALA A 230 3.23 38.40 -4.97
N THR A 231 1.93 38.40 -5.31
CA THR A 231 0.80 38.16 -4.40
C THR A 231 0.16 36.79 -4.64
N ALA A 232 -0.51 36.25 -3.63
CA ALA A 232 -1.27 34.99 -3.74
C ALA A 232 -2.73 35.19 -4.20
N PHE A 233 -3.09 36.41 -4.59
CA PHE A 233 -4.46 36.83 -4.90
C PHE A 233 -4.65 37.27 -6.35
N GLU A 234 -3.56 37.35 -7.12
CA GLU A 234 -3.56 37.76 -8.52
C GLU A 234 -2.83 36.72 -9.36
N GLY A 235 -3.46 36.27 -10.43
CA GLY A 235 -2.96 35.23 -11.32
C GLY A 235 -4.03 34.81 -12.32
N SER A 236 -3.69 33.92 -13.25
CA SER A 236 -4.65 33.36 -14.21
C SER A 236 -5.74 32.53 -13.52
N ARG A 237 -5.36 31.88 -12.41
CA ARG A 237 -6.30 31.20 -11.51
C ARG A 237 -5.89 31.46 -10.07
N THR A 238 -6.85 31.78 -9.22
CA THR A 238 -6.63 31.90 -7.78
C THR A 238 -7.51 30.90 -7.04
N MET A 239 -7.01 30.39 -5.93
CA MET A 239 -7.66 29.35 -5.13
C MET A 239 -7.54 29.69 -3.64
N LYS A 240 -8.62 29.43 -2.90
CA LYS A 240 -8.64 29.54 -1.42
C LYS A 240 -8.87 28.15 -0.83
N LEU A 241 -7.79 27.45 -0.47
CA LEU A 241 -7.87 26.13 0.16
C LEU A 241 -8.09 26.29 1.67
N THR A 242 -9.15 25.67 2.19
CA THR A 242 -9.50 25.67 3.61
C THR A 242 -9.45 24.25 4.13
N THR A 243 -8.73 24.01 5.23
CA THR A 243 -8.70 22.68 5.86
C THR A 243 -10.10 22.27 6.28
N VAL A 244 -10.51 21.06 5.90
CA VAL A 244 -11.76 20.48 6.40
C VAL A 244 -11.56 20.05 7.84
N ASP A 245 -12.55 20.31 8.70
CA ASP A 245 -12.48 19.83 10.07
C ASP A 245 -12.45 18.31 10.08
N ASP A 246 -11.42 17.81 10.74
CA ASP A 246 -11.02 16.43 10.75
C ASP A 246 -12.00 15.64 11.64
N GLN A 247 -13.16 15.26 11.10
CA GLN A 247 -14.09 14.36 11.79
C GLN A 247 -13.39 13.05 12.23
N HIS A 248 -12.32 12.67 11.50
CA HIS A 248 -11.42 11.57 11.83
C HIS A 248 -10.68 11.73 13.17
N LYS A 249 -10.57 12.93 13.77
CA LYS A 249 -9.97 13.09 15.12
C LYS A 249 -10.75 12.36 16.20
N ARG A 250 -12.03 12.07 15.95
CA ARG A 250 -12.91 11.36 16.89
C ARG A 250 -12.97 9.86 16.63
N CYS A 251 -12.77 9.40 15.39
CA CYS A 251 -12.72 7.97 15.12
C CYS A 251 -11.32 7.40 15.33
N LYS A 252 -11.22 6.39 16.19
CA LYS A 252 -10.01 5.60 16.35
C LYS A 252 -10.33 4.12 16.17
N PHE A 253 -9.43 3.40 15.53
CA PHE A 253 -9.47 1.95 15.48
C PHE A 253 -9.48 1.39 16.91
N PRO A 254 -10.35 0.39 17.20
CA PRO A 254 -10.40 -0.23 18.52
C PRO A 254 -9.04 -0.77 18.99
N VAL A 255 -8.83 -0.71 20.30
CA VAL A 255 -7.56 -1.10 20.96
C VAL A 255 -7.16 -2.52 20.61
N TRP A 256 -8.10 -3.47 20.61
CA TRP A 256 -7.83 -4.88 20.28
C TRP A 256 -7.30 -5.13 18.87
N ILE A 257 -7.48 -4.18 17.94
CA ILE A 257 -6.85 -4.22 16.60
C ILE A 257 -5.45 -3.61 16.68
N THR A 258 -5.33 -2.46 17.36
CA THR A 258 -4.10 -1.67 17.41
C THR A 258 -3.08 -2.14 18.46
N ASP A 259 -3.45 -3.04 19.37
CA ASP A 259 -2.54 -3.72 20.30
C ASP A 259 -1.38 -4.36 19.54
N HIS A 260 -1.68 -4.85 18.33
CA HIS A 260 -0.70 -5.18 17.32
C HIS A 260 -0.67 -4.07 16.26
N HIS A 261 0.43 -3.33 16.20
CA HIS A 261 0.59 -2.26 15.21
C HIS A 261 0.87 -2.77 13.80
N THR A 262 1.25 -4.03 13.63
CA THR A 262 1.56 -4.66 12.34
C THR A 262 0.82 -5.98 12.20
N TRP A 263 0.01 -6.09 11.16
CA TRP A 263 -0.65 -7.30 10.72
C TRP A 263 -0.20 -7.66 9.31
N LEU A 264 -0.20 -8.95 9.00
CA LEU A 264 0.14 -9.51 7.70
C LEU A 264 -1.08 -10.23 7.15
N SER A 265 -1.33 -10.16 5.85
CA SER A 265 -2.25 -11.10 5.22
C SER A 265 -1.70 -12.52 5.32
N LEU A 266 -2.58 -13.52 5.31
CA LEU A 266 -2.16 -14.92 5.45
C LEU A 266 -1.16 -15.35 4.36
N ASP A 267 -1.34 -14.86 3.13
CA ASP A 267 -0.43 -15.06 1.99
C ASP A 267 0.84 -14.19 2.01
N HIS A 268 0.98 -13.29 2.99
CA HIS A 268 2.10 -12.35 3.14
C HIS A 268 2.24 -11.31 2.00
N HIS A 269 1.30 -11.20 1.07
CA HIS A 269 1.35 -10.18 0.02
C HIS A 269 1.09 -8.76 0.56
N LYS A 270 0.30 -8.63 1.63
CA LYS A 270 -0.10 -7.34 2.18
C LYS A 270 0.30 -7.18 3.63
N THR A 271 0.92 -6.04 3.93
CA THR A 271 1.25 -5.63 5.29
C THR A 271 0.39 -4.45 5.72
N TYR A 272 -0.25 -4.57 6.88
CA TYR A 272 -1.17 -3.61 7.47
C TYR A 272 -0.53 -2.98 8.71
N LYS A 273 -0.18 -1.69 8.64
CA LYS A 273 0.49 -0.94 9.70
C LYS A 273 -0.41 0.14 10.28
N PHE A 274 -0.82 -0.02 11.53
CA PHE A 274 -1.59 0.98 12.27
C PHE A 274 -0.66 2.03 12.89
N SER A 275 -1.06 3.29 12.80
CA SER A 275 -0.30 4.38 13.44
C SER A 275 -0.46 4.37 14.96
N GLN A 276 0.51 4.94 15.66
CA GLN A 276 0.52 5.06 17.13
C GLN A 276 -0.67 5.86 17.69
N ARG A 277 -1.32 6.69 16.88
CA ARG A 277 -2.52 7.45 17.28
C ARG A 277 -3.83 6.69 17.03
N ASN A 278 -3.73 5.47 16.51
CA ASN A 278 -4.84 4.56 16.20
C ASN A 278 -5.88 5.16 15.25
N ALA A 279 -5.53 6.15 14.44
CA ALA A 279 -6.48 6.83 13.54
C ALA A 279 -6.24 6.49 12.06
N THR A 280 -5.05 5.99 11.73
CA THR A 280 -4.64 5.72 10.35
C THR A 280 -4.05 4.32 10.21
N LEU A 281 -4.35 3.66 9.10
CA LEU A 281 -3.82 2.37 8.70
C LEU A 281 -3.11 2.56 7.36
N LYS A 282 -1.86 2.08 7.24
CA LYS A 282 -1.12 1.98 5.99
C LYS A 282 -1.13 0.53 5.51
N ILE A 283 -1.52 0.30 4.26
CA ILE A 283 -1.48 -1.02 3.63
C ILE A 283 -0.38 -0.98 2.58
N LEU A 284 0.53 -1.94 2.65
CA LEU A 284 1.64 -2.08 1.71
C LEU A 284 1.46 -3.39 0.95
N ASP A 285 1.38 -3.33 -0.37
CA ASP A 285 1.38 -4.51 -1.24
C ASP A 285 2.81 -4.83 -1.66
N GLU A 286 3.37 -5.92 -1.15
CA GLU A 286 4.67 -6.41 -1.54
C GLU A 286 4.49 -7.30 -2.78
N GLU A 287 4.80 -6.78 -3.97
CA GLU A 287 4.86 -7.65 -5.16
C GLU A 287 5.89 -8.77 -4.89
N PRO A 288 5.54 -10.05 -5.10
CA PRO A 288 6.52 -11.12 -4.98
C PRO A 288 7.68 -10.83 -5.93
N PRO A 289 8.94 -11.01 -5.50
CA PRO A 289 10.09 -10.76 -6.35
C PRO A 289 9.93 -11.58 -7.63
N LYS A 290 9.78 -10.90 -8.77
CA LYS A 290 9.73 -11.56 -10.08
C LYS A 290 11.03 -12.36 -10.21
N ILE A 291 10.93 -13.69 -10.12
CA ILE A 291 12.03 -14.59 -10.43
C ILE A 291 12.41 -14.28 -11.87
N ASN A 292 13.61 -13.72 -12.07
CA ASN A 292 14.16 -13.45 -13.39
C ASN A 292 14.18 -14.76 -14.19
N LYS A 293 13.15 -15.01 -14.99
CA LYS A 293 13.21 -16.02 -16.04
C LYS A 293 14.22 -15.49 -17.05
N VAL A 294 15.42 -16.06 -17.01
CA VAL A 294 16.44 -15.89 -18.04
C VAL A 294 15.84 -16.39 -19.36
N GLN A 295 15.38 -15.46 -20.20
CA GLN A 295 15.12 -15.75 -21.61
C GLN A 295 16.42 -15.57 -22.40
N PRO A 296 16.68 -16.45 -23.38
CA PRO A 296 17.93 -16.40 -24.15
C PRO A 296 17.95 -15.22 -25.11
N ASN A 297 19.11 -14.56 -25.17
CA ASN A 297 19.44 -13.49 -26.10
C ASN A 297 19.20 -13.90 -27.56
N TYR A 298 18.34 -13.17 -28.25
CA TYR A 298 18.45 -12.97 -29.70
C TYR A 298 18.57 -11.47 -29.98
N ALA A 299 19.61 -11.15 -30.75
CA ALA A 299 20.07 -9.81 -31.06
C ALA A 299 19.08 -9.05 -31.97
N PHE A 300 18.62 -7.89 -31.51
CA PHE A 300 18.33 -6.74 -32.38
C PHE A 300 18.40 -5.48 -31.53
N ALA A 301 19.53 -4.77 -31.60
CA ALA A 301 19.75 -3.49 -30.94
C ALA A 301 19.92 -2.42 -32.02
N GLU A 302 18.81 -1.82 -32.46
CA GLU A 302 18.83 -0.52 -33.13
C GLU A 302 17.45 0.13 -33.00
N PHE A 303 17.44 1.42 -32.63
CA PHE A 303 16.31 2.25 -32.21
C PHE A 303 15.87 2.13 -30.74
N GLY A 304 16.54 2.93 -29.90
CA GLY A 304 16.17 3.19 -28.53
C GLY A 304 14.86 3.96 -28.40
N PHE A 305 13.83 3.25 -27.95
CA PHE A 305 12.73 3.77 -27.14
C PHE A 305 12.51 2.76 -26.01
N GLN A 306 13.32 2.83 -24.95
CA GLN A 306 12.94 2.23 -23.68
C GLN A 306 12.18 3.30 -22.90
N SER A 307 10.85 3.22 -22.94
CA SER A 307 10.02 3.82 -21.91
C SER A 307 10.44 3.21 -20.57
N GLN A 308 11.23 3.96 -19.79
CA GLN A 308 11.34 3.75 -18.35
C GLN A 308 10.02 4.18 -17.70
N GLU A 309 8.91 3.52 -18.05
CA GLU A 309 7.75 3.47 -17.18
C GLU A 309 8.10 2.51 -16.05
N GLN A 310 8.71 3.11 -15.03
CA GLN A 310 8.43 2.86 -13.63
C GLN A 310 8.52 1.40 -13.19
N ARG A 311 9.61 1.10 -12.48
CA ARG A 311 9.49 0.29 -11.25
C ARG A 311 8.29 0.86 -10.48
N LYS A 312 7.13 0.21 -10.55
CA LYS A 312 6.02 0.51 -9.64
C LYS A 312 6.60 0.37 -8.24
N PRO A 313 6.68 1.43 -7.43
CA PRO A 313 6.86 1.22 -6.01
C PRO A 313 5.68 0.37 -5.54
N ASN A 314 5.93 -0.54 -4.58
CA ASN A 314 4.90 -1.24 -3.81
C ASN A 314 3.68 -0.33 -3.66
N SER A 315 2.49 -0.82 -4.02
CA SER A 315 1.30 0.03 -3.96
C SER A 315 1.00 0.30 -2.47
N GLU A 316 1.24 1.55 -2.05
CA GLU A 316 0.87 2.01 -0.72
C GLU A 316 -0.58 2.49 -0.77
N MET A 317 -1.39 2.06 0.19
CA MET A 317 -2.71 2.61 0.45
C MET A 317 -2.74 3.21 1.85
N ARG A 318 -3.39 4.36 1.98
CA ARG A 318 -3.60 5.06 3.26
C ARG A 318 -5.08 5.02 3.60
N VAL A 319 -5.40 4.52 4.78
CA VAL A 319 -6.76 4.40 5.30
C VAL A 319 -6.88 5.26 6.56
N VAL A 320 -7.92 6.07 6.64
CA VAL A 320 -8.21 6.93 7.79
C VAL A 320 -9.63 6.63 8.28
N CYS A 321 -9.80 6.37 9.58
CA CYS A 321 -11.15 6.10 10.09
C CYS A 321 -11.99 7.38 10.09
N HIS A 322 -13.14 7.34 9.41
CA HIS A 322 -14.10 8.44 9.37
C HIS A 322 -15.13 8.34 10.50
N GLY A 323 -15.74 7.17 10.69
CA GLY A 323 -16.74 6.94 11.73
C GLY A 323 -16.94 5.46 12.05
N ILE A 324 -17.41 5.18 13.26
CA ILE A 324 -17.78 3.82 13.71
C ILE A 324 -19.30 3.70 13.66
N LEU A 325 -19.81 2.73 12.91
CA LEU A 325 -21.26 2.50 12.77
C LEU A 325 -21.77 1.45 13.76
N GLU A 326 -21.02 0.36 13.92
CA GLU A 326 -21.36 -0.73 14.83
C GLU A 326 -20.11 -1.18 15.57
N GLN A 327 -20.22 -1.39 16.88
CA GLN A 327 -19.15 -1.96 17.69
C GLN A 327 -19.73 -2.97 18.68
N GLN A 328 -19.37 -4.23 18.50
CA GLN A 328 -19.61 -5.29 19.48
C GLN A 328 -18.31 -5.52 20.25
N GLU A 329 -18.35 -5.36 21.57
CA GLU A 329 -17.15 -5.43 22.42
C GLU A 329 -16.30 -6.66 22.11
N GLN A 330 -15.05 -6.41 21.71
CA GLN A 330 -14.05 -7.42 21.39
C GLN A 330 -14.50 -8.52 20.42
N LYS A 331 -15.46 -8.25 19.52
CA LYS A 331 -15.95 -9.24 18.56
C LYS A 331 -15.97 -8.72 17.13
N LYS A 332 -16.58 -7.55 16.93
CA LYS A 332 -16.80 -6.96 15.61
C LYS A 332 -16.75 -5.44 15.70
N VAL A 333 -16.16 -4.78 14.71
CA VAL A 333 -16.34 -3.35 14.49
C VAL A 333 -16.60 -3.08 13.01
N GLN A 334 -17.60 -2.26 12.71
CA GLN A 334 -17.90 -1.77 11.38
C GLN A 334 -17.65 -0.27 11.34
N ILE A 335 -16.84 0.16 10.37
CA ILE A 335 -16.43 1.55 10.21
C ILE A 335 -16.64 2.03 8.78
N VAL A 336 -16.85 3.33 8.65
CA VAL A 336 -16.63 4.05 7.41
C VAL A 336 -15.18 4.54 7.43
N ALA A 337 -14.42 4.24 6.39
CA ALA A 337 -13.04 4.64 6.27
C ALA A 337 -12.82 5.41 4.96
N HIS A 338 -12.00 6.47 5.02
CA HIS A 338 -11.52 7.15 3.83
C HIS A 338 -10.22 6.50 3.37
N VAL A 339 -10.20 5.96 2.16
CA VAL A 339 -9.07 5.26 1.55
C VAL A 339 -8.46 6.14 0.46
N THR A 340 -7.14 6.15 0.40
CA THR A 340 -6.34 6.78 -0.65
C THR A 340 -5.38 5.73 -1.20
N ALA A 341 -5.47 5.41 -2.49
CA ALA A 341 -4.61 4.47 -3.19
C ALA A 341 -4.02 5.16 -4.43
N GLY A 342 -2.71 5.43 -4.42
CA GLY A 342 -2.14 6.36 -5.39
C GLY A 342 -2.78 7.74 -5.25
N CYS A 343 -3.42 8.22 -6.32
CA CYS A 343 -4.19 9.47 -6.32
C CYS A 343 -5.72 9.25 -6.38
N ASP A 344 -6.17 7.99 -6.36
CA ASP A 344 -7.58 7.66 -6.25
C ASP A 344 -7.99 7.59 -4.78
N SER A 345 -9.14 8.17 -4.45
CA SER A 345 -9.62 8.27 -3.08
C SER A 345 -11.14 8.23 -2.99
N GLY A 346 -11.62 7.72 -1.86
CA GLY A 346 -13.03 7.77 -1.50
C GLY A 346 -13.30 7.00 -0.21
N TYR A 347 -14.58 6.88 0.14
CA TYR A 347 -15.03 6.18 1.32
C TYR A 347 -15.37 4.72 0.99
N VAL A 348 -15.07 3.83 1.93
CA VAL A 348 -15.43 2.41 1.89
C VAL A 348 -15.98 1.97 3.23
N CYS A 349 -16.81 0.94 3.21
CA CYS A 349 -17.14 0.22 4.43
C CYS A 349 -16.02 -0.76 4.77
N MET A 350 -15.59 -0.80 6.02
CA MET A 350 -14.68 -1.84 6.52
C MET A 350 -15.27 -2.49 7.77
N VAL A 351 -15.22 -3.82 7.82
CA VAL A 351 -15.66 -4.61 8.98
C VAL A 351 -14.52 -5.49 9.45
N PHE A 352 -14.14 -5.33 10.72
CA PHE A 352 -13.13 -6.15 11.37
C PHE A 352 -13.80 -7.12 12.34
N TYR A 353 -13.41 -8.39 12.28
CA TYR A 353 -13.85 -9.45 13.18
C TYR A 353 -12.66 -9.93 14.00
N LYS A 354 -12.80 -9.93 15.33
CA LYS A 354 -11.83 -10.56 16.23
C LYS A 354 -12.08 -12.06 16.22
N ARG A 355 -11.13 -12.86 15.71
CA ARG A 355 -11.24 -14.33 15.69
C ARG A 355 -10.45 -14.95 16.83
N ASP A 356 -9.23 -14.48 17.04
CA ASP A 356 -8.37 -14.83 18.17
C ASP A 356 -7.51 -13.59 18.53
N SER A 357 -6.67 -13.66 19.56
CA SER A 357 -5.74 -12.60 19.97
C SER A 357 -4.80 -12.16 18.83
N ASN A 358 -4.35 -13.11 18.03
CA ASN A 358 -3.37 -12.92 16.96
C ASN A 358 -3.97 -13.10 15.56
N VAL A 359 -5.29 -13.24 15.45
CA VAL A 359 -5.99 -13.51 14.19
C VAL A 359 -7.25 -12.64 14.11
N ILE A 360 -7.34 -11.83 13.07
CA ILE A 360 -8.51 -11.02 12.76
C ILE A 360 -8.91 -11.24 11.31
N GLU A 361 -10.15 -10.90 10.98
CA GLU A 361 -10.60 -10.87 9.60
C GLU A 361 -11.13 -9.51 9.22
N LEU A 362 -10.88 -9.13 7.97
CA LEU A 362 -11.32 -7.88 7.37
C LEU A 362 -12.25 -8.19 6.19
N GLN A 363 -13.38 -7.50 6.13
CA GLN A 363 -14.20 -7.34 4.93
C GLN A 363 -14.25 -5.86 4.57
N GLN A 364 -14.30 -5.57 3.27
CA GLN A 364 -14.46 -4.19 2.80
C GLN A 364 -15.21 -4.15 1.46
N THR A 365 -15.81 -3.00 1.14
CA THR A 365 -16.37 -2.75 -0.20
C THR A 365 -15.24 -2.55 -1.22
N GLU A 366 -15.46 -2.98 -2.47
CA GLU A 366 -14.48 -2.82 -3.55
C GLU A 366 -14.53 -1.44 -4.20
N THR A 367 -15.72 -0.82 -4.25
CA THR A 367 -15.93 0.48 -4.87
C THR A 367 -15.75 1.62 -3.86
N TYR A 368 -15.13 2.69 -4.33
CA TYR A 368 -15.00 3.94 -3.59
C TYR A 368 -16.21 4.82 -3.86
N VAL A 369 -16.82 5.36 -2.80
CA VAL A 369 -17.90 6.35 -2.91
C VAL A 369 -17.44 7.72 -2.44
N GLU A 370 -18.00 8.79 -3.00
CA GLU A 370 -17.62 10.15 -2.58
C GLU A 370 -18.27 10.60 -1.27
N ASN A 371 -19.44 10.03 -0.97
CA ASN A 371 -20.24 10.37 0.20
C ASN A 371 -20.01 9.33 1.31
N PRO A 372 -19.57 9.73 2.52
CA PRO A 372 -19.36 8.80 3.62
C PRO A 372 -20.62 8.05 4.05
N ASP A 373 -21.80 8.66 3.94
CA ASP A 373 -23.06 8.06 4.37
C ASP A 373 -23.48 6.86 3.51
N GLU A 374 -23.04 6.84 2.24
CA GLU A 374 -23.35 5.78 1.28
C GLU A 374 -22.39 4.59 1.38
N ALA A 375 -21.23 4.77 2.03
CA ALA A 375 -20.14 3.81 2.00
C ALA A 375 -20.53 2.42 2.53
N CYS A 376 -21.36 2.38 3.57
CA CYS A 376 -21.85 1.14 4.18
C CYS A 376 -23.29 0.79 3.80
N SER A 377 -24.01 1.62 3.02
CA SER A 377 -25.42 1.37 2.69
C SER A 377 -25.62 0.09 1.85
N ASN A 378 -24.68 -0.19 0.95
CA ASN A 378 -24.72 -1.36 0.05
C ASN A 378 -23.75 -2.47 0.50
N PHE A 379 -23.24 -2.41 1.73
CA PHE A 379 -22.34 -3.45 2.23
C PHE A 379 -23.12 -4.73 2.51
N ASP A 380 -22.80 -5.79 1.77
CA ASP A 380 -23.33 -7.13 2.00
C ASP A 380 -22.22 -8.04 2.56
N PRO A 381 -22.36 -8.52 3.81
CA PRO A 381 -21.40 -9.43 4.43
C PRO A 381 -21.25 -10.77 3.71
N SER A 382 -22.23 -11.18 2.89
CA SER A 382 -22.22 -12.50 2.24
C SER A 382 -21.45 -12.52 0.92
N SER A 383 -21.44 -11.40 0.18
CA SER A 383 -20.69 -11.24 -1.07
C SER A 383 -19.27 -10.72 -0.86
N SER A 384 -19.04 -9.93 0.19
CA SER A 384 -17.72 -9.33 0.46
C SER A 384 -16.70 -10.38 0.91
N PRO A 385 -15.52 -10.51 0.26
CA PRO A 385 -14.54 -11.52 0.63
C PRO A 385 -13.89 -11.22 1.98
N TYR A 386 -13.57 -12.28 2.72
CA TYR A 386 -12.79 -12.19 3.96
C TYR A 386 -11.30 -12.21 3.65
N THR A 387 -10.57 -11.22 4.16
CA THR A 387 -9.11 -11.23 4.24
C THR A 387 -8.69 -11.59 5.66
N THR A 388 -7.96 -12.68 5.82
CA THR A 388 -7.45 -13.13 7.11
C THR A 388 -6.13 -12.43 7.41
N LEU A 389 -6.04 -11.77 8.56
CA LEU A 389 -4.86 -11.05 9.01
C LEU A 389 -4.29 -11.71 10.27
N ILE A 390 -2.97 -11.85 10.30
CA ILE A 390 -2.20 -12.46 11.39
C ILE A 390 -1.14 -11.49 11.92
N THR A 391 -0.72 -11.66 13.16
CA THR A 391 0.41 -10.91 13.72
C THR A 391 1.74 -11.42 13.17
N THR A 392 2.78 -10.58 13.23
CA THR A 392 4.14 -10.96 12.80
C THR A 392 4.73 -12.12 13.61
N ASN A 393 4.35 -12.23 14.88
CA ASN A 393 4.72 -13.33 15.77
C ASN A 393 3.47 -14.09 16.19
N LEU A 394 3.41 -15.37 15.84
CA LEU A 394 2.34 -16.27 16.20
C LEU A 394 2.82 -17.26 17.27
N HIS A 395 2.18 -17.24 18.44
CA HIS A 395 2.43 -18.20 19.50
C HIS A 395 1.76 -19.54 19.18
N ALA A 396 2.43 -20.65 19.49
CA ALA A 396 1.84 -21.97 19.36
C ALA A 396 0.67 -22.15 20.34
N LYS A 397 -0.43 -22.73 19.88
CA LYS A 397 -1.63 -23.06 20.66
C LYS A 397 -2.06 -24.50 20.41
N LYS A 398 -2.88 -25.03 21.33
CA LYS A 398 -3.47 -26.36 21.17
C LYS A 398 -4.35 -26.42 19.92
N CYS A 399 -4.04 -27.35 19.02
CA CYS A 399 -4.91 -27.62 17.88
C CYS A 399 -6.28 -28.15 18.36
N PRO A 400 -7.39 -27.64 17.82
CA PRO A 400 -8.73 -28.16 18.11
C PRO A 400 -8.98 -29.51 17.39
N HIS A 401 -10.03 -30.23 17.79
CA HIS A 401 -10.37 -31.59 17.29
C HIS A 401 -9.22 -32.60 17.45
N LEU A 402 -8.78 -32.77 18.70
CA LEU A 402 -7.76 -33.74 19.08
C LEU A 402 -8.23 -35.16 18.76
N GLY A 403 -7.40 -35.93 18.05
CA GLY A 403 -7.75 -37.29 17.67
C GLY A 403 -6.83 -37.90 16.61
N ARG A 404 -7.11 -39.16 16.29
CA ARG A 404 -6.46 -39.91 15.21
C ARG A 404 -7.46 -40.18 14.10
N TYR A 405 -7.04 -39.94 12.87
CA TYR A 405 -7.90 -39.91 11.70
C TYR A 405 -7.23 -40.64 10.53
N THR A 406 -8.00 -41.43 9.78
CA THR A 406 -7.53 -42.14 8.57
C THR A 406 -8.43 -41.85 7.39
N ILE A 407 -7.88 -41.72 6.18
CA ILE A 407 -8.64 -41.33 5.00
C ILE A 407 -9.82 -42.30 4.77
N ALA A 408 -11.03 -41.75 4.58
CA ALA A 408 -12.19 -42.53 4.22
C ALA A 408 -12.00 -42.99 2.78
N SER A 409 -11.76 -44.30 2.58
CA SER A 409 -11.50 -44.84 1.24
C SER A 409 -12.64 -44.48 0.29
N VAL A 410 -12.31 -43.70 -0.74
CA VAL A 410 -13.18 -43.56 -1.91
C VAL A 410 -13.27 -44.94 -2.51
N SER A 411 -14.45 -45.57 -2.43
CA SER A 411 -14.66 -46.86 -3.09
C SER A 411 -14.41 -46.71 -4.59
N THR A 412 -13.23 -47.08 -5.06
CA THR A 412 -12.89 -47.20 -6.48
C THR A 412 -13.59 -48.43 -7.05
N GLN A 413 -14.93 -48.38 -7.11
CA GLN A 413 -15.70 -49.32 -7.94
C GLN A 413 -15.38 -49.13 -9.45
N ALA A 414 -14.69 -48.05 -9.82
CA ALA A 414 -14.17 -47.81 -11.16
C ALA A 414 -12.92 -48.67 -11.50
N GLU A 415 -12.11 -49.08 -10.53
CA GLU A 415 -10.88 -49.87 -10.81
C GLU A 415 -11.11 -51.38 -10.83
N LYS A 416 -12.12 -51.88 -10.10
CA LYS A 416 -12.48 -53.31 -10.14
C LYS A 416 -13.12 -53.76 -11.46
N ARG A 417 -13.56 -52.84 -12.32
CA ARG A 417 -14.05 -53.16 -13.68
C ARG A 417 -12.94 -53.30 -14.73
N LYS A 418 -11.71 -52.82 -14.47
CA LYS A 418 -10.57 -52.97 -15.40
C LYS A 418 -9.69 -54.21 -15.14
N ARG A 419 -9.86 -54.91 -14.02
CA ARG A 419 -9.09 -56.13 -13.67
C ARG A 419 -9.79 -57.46 -14.03
N ARG A 420 -10.79 -57.45 -14.91
CA ARG A 420 -11.50 -58.67 -15.35
C ARG A 420 -11.15 -59.15 -16.76
N GLN A 421 -10.14 -58.56 -17.40
CA GLN A 421 -9.58 -59.03 -18.66
C GLN A 421 -8.06 -59.05 -18.56
N GLU A 422 -7.49 -60.09 -17.94
CA GLU A 422 -6.28 -60.78 -18.43
C GLU A 422 -5.99 -62.01 -17.56
N PRO A 423 -5.49 -63.11 -18.15
CA PRO A 423 -5.48 -64.42 -17.53
C PRO A 423 -4.34 -64.61 -16.51
N GLU A 424 -4.58 -65.53 -15.57
CA GLU A 424 -3.63 -66.02 -14.58
C GLU A 424 -2.27 -66.38 -15.20
N ASN A 425 -1.20 -65.81 -14.64
CA ASN A 425 0.07 -66.50 -14.61
C ASN A 425 0.55 -66.58 -13.17
N LYS A 426 0.43 -67.77 -12.58
CA LYS A 426 1.00 -68.10 -11.29
C LYS A 426 2.51 -68.13 -11.44
N ASN A 427 3.23 -67.26 -10.73
CA ASN A 427 4.44 -67.62 -9.97
C ASN A 427 5.06 -66.38 -9.28
N LEU A 428 5.62 -66.66 -8.10
CA LEU A 428 6.49 -65.83 -7.25
C LEU A 428 5.81 -64.76 -6.39
N ALA A 429 5.60 -65.15 -5.13
CA ALA A 429 5.50 -64.24 -4.00
C ALA A 429 6.92 -63.72 -3.69
N GLU A 430 7.13 -62.42 -3.82
CA GLU A 430 8.22 -61.68 -3.16
C GLU A 430 7.88 -60.18 -3.19
N HIS A 431 8.24 -59.49 -2.10
CA HIS A 431 7.88 -58.12 -1.70
C HIS A 431 7.44 -57.14 -2.80
N GLN A 432 6.15 -56.79 -2.80
CA GLN A 432 5.65 -55.58 -3.47
C GLN A 432 5.64 -54.43 -2.48
N GLU A 433 6.64 -53.55 -2.58
CA GLU A 433 6.49 -52.17 -2.12
C GLU A 433 5.27 -51.54 -2.82
N PRO A 434 4.45 -50.74 -2.10
CA PRO A 434 3.32 -50.07 -2.74
C PRO A 434 3.85 -49.15 -3.84
N ASN A 435 3.38 -49.35 -5.08
CA ASN A 435 3.62 -48.43 -6.18
C ASN A 435 2.99 -47.07 -5.83
N CYS A 436 3.82 -46.16 -5.32
CA CYS A 436 3.44 -44.82 -4.93
C CYS A 436 3.20 -43.95 -6.16
N ILE A 437 1.92 -43.71 -6.48
CA ILE A 437 1.50 -42.89 -7.62
C ILE A 437 0.94 -41.52 -7.17
N SER A 438 0.70 -41.30 -5.86
CA SER A 438 0.38 -39.95 -5.35
C SER A 438 0.98 -39.65 -3.97
N ASP A 439 1.37 -38.38 -3.77
CA ASP A 439 1.85 -37.80 -2.52
C ASP A 439 0.70 -37.53 -1.51
N ASP A 440 -0.42 -38.24 -1.64
CA ASP A 440 -1.60 -37.97 -0.82
C ASP A 440 -1.38 -38.46 0.63
N PHE A 441 -1.83 -37.64 1.58
CA PHE A 441 -1.77 -37.97 3.00
C PHE A 441 -2.85 -38.98 3.37
N GLU A 442 -2.47 -40.07 4.04
CA GLU A 442 -3.39 -41.15 4.42
C GLU A 442 -3.89 -41.04 5.87
N THR A 443 -3.04 -40.51 6.76
CA THR A 443 -3.35 -40.41 8.19
C THR A 443 -3.10 -39.01 8.72
N LEU A 444 -3.98 -38.58 9.63
CA LEU A 444 -3.90 -37.31 10.33
C LEU A 444 -3.96 -37.58 11.84
N SER A 445 -3.00 -37.06 12.59
CA SER A 445 -3.00 -37.08 14.05
C SER A 445 -2.94 -35.66 14.58
N VAL A 446 -3.90 -35.26 15.41
CA VAL A 446 -3.99 -33.89 15.95
C VAL A 446 -3.72 -33.92 17.44
N GLY A 447 -2.58 -33.36 17.86
CA GLY A 447 -2.19 -33.21 19.27
C GLY A 447 -1.88 -34.51 20.03
N CYS A 448 -1.67 -35.63 19.33
CA CYS A 448 -1.35 -36.92 19.94
C CYS A 448 0.14 -37.11 20.32
N SER A 449 1.05 -36.27 19.80
CA SER A 449 2.51 -36.41 19.94
C SER A 449 3.12 -35.60 21.08
N GLY A 450 2.31 -35.01 21.97
CA GLY A 450 2.77 -34.14 23.05
C GLY A 450 3.18 -32.73 22.63
N SER A 451 3.36 -32.45 21.33
CA SER A 451 3.78 -31.15 20.78
C SER A 451 2.63 -30.20 20.41
N HIS A 452 1.37 -30.59 20.65
CA HIS A 452 0.18 -29.81 20.25
C HIS A 452 0.11 -29.49 18.74
N GLU A 453 0.73 -30.31 17.89
CA GLU A 453 0.80 -30.14 16.43
C GLU A 453 -0.16 -31.06 15.67
N MET A 454 -0.44 -30.72 14.41
CA MET A 454 -1.07 -31.62 13.43
C MET A 454 0.00 -32.36 12.65
N GLU A 455 -0.09 -33.69 12.63
CA GLU A 455 0.85 -34.57 11.94
C GLU A 455 0.13 -35.28 10.79
N PHE A 456 0.59 -35.04 9.56
CA PHE A 456 0.14 -35.72 8.35
C PHE A 456 1.17 -36.76 7.93
N LYS A 457 0.73 -38.01 7.74
CA LYS A 457 1.59 -39.09 7.21
C LYS A 457 1.03 -39.65 5.92
N SER A 458 1.92 -39.85 4.96
CA SER A 458 1.67 -40.67 3.77
C SER A 458 2.42 -41.99 3.95
N THR A 459 1.89 -43.10 3.40
CA THR A 459 2.62 -44.38 3.36
C THR A 459 3.78 -44.35 2.35
N CYS A 460 3.75 -43.38 1.44
CA CYS A 460 4.72 -43.21 0.36
C CYS A 460 5.92 -42.34 0.72
N SER A 461 5.83 -41.55 1.80
CA SER A 461 6.93 -40.75 2.31
C SER A 461 7.29 -41.20 3.72
N GLN A 462 8.58 -41.43 3.99
CA GLN A 462 9.04 -41.70 5.35
C GLN A 462 9.07 -40.44 6.23
N GLU A 463 8.86 -39.25 5.66
CA GLU A 463 8.81 -37.98 6.38
C GLU A 463 7.36 -37.55 6.63
N ALA A 464 7.00 -37.37 7.90
CA ALA A 464 5.73 -36.79 8.30
C ALA A 464 5.75 -35.26 8.18
N SER A 465 4.64 -34.68 7.71
CA SER A 465 4.47 -33.23 7.66
C SER A 465 3.82 -32.74 8.95
N PHE A 466 4.54 -31.94 9.72
CA PHE A 466 4.07 -31.37 10.99
C PHE A 466 3.61 -29.92 10.79
N TYR A 467 2.52 -29.55 11.44
CA TYR A 467 1.96 -28.21 11.41
C TYR A 467 1.65 -27.73 12.83
N THR A 468 2.19 -26.57 13.20
CA THR A 468 1.90 -25.93 14.49
C THR A 468 0.67 -25.04 14.36
N CYS A 469 -0.27 -25.14 15.30
CA CYS A 469 -1.46 -24.30 15.34
C CYS A 469 -1.21 -22.99 16.10
N HIS A 470 -1.84 -21.90 15.66
CA HIS A 470 -1.60 -20.56 16.22
C HIS A 470 -2.84 -19.81 16.69
N GLY A 471 -3.99 -20.11 16.10
CA GLY A 471 -5.28 -19.55 16.49
C GLY A 471 -6.43 -20.29 15.84
N SER A 472 -7.57 -20.31 16.52
CA SER A 472 -8.76 -21.02 16.05
C SER A 472 -10.06 -20.33 16.44
N TRP A 473 -11.08 -20.52 15.61
CA TRP A 473 -12.45 -20.07 15.88
C TRP A 473 -13.45 -21.01 15.20
N GLU A 474 -14.71 -20.92 15.61
CA GLU A 474 -15.80 -21.70 15.03
C GLU A 474 -16.92 -20.77 14.56
N GLU A 475 -17.47 -21.06 13.38
CA GLU A 475 -18.56 -20.32 12.77
C GLU A 475 -19.45 -21.29 11.99
N ASN A 476 -20.76 -21.29 12.28
CA ASN A 476 -21.76 -22.14 11.61
C ASN A 476 -21.41 -23.64 11.58
N GLY A 477 -20.75 -24.15 12.64
CA GLY A 477 -20.32 -25.54 12.75
C GLY A 477 -19.11 -25.91 11.87
N ILE A 478 -18.47 -24.92 11.24
CA ILE A 478 -17.15 -25.06 10.61
C ILE A 478 -16.14 -24.40 11.53
N SER A 479 -15.06 -25.12 11.79
CA SER A 479 -14.00 -24.63 12.64
C SER A 479 -12.75 -24.36 11.80
N TYR A 480 -12.10 -23.23 12.08
CA TYR A 480 -11.00 -22.67 11.31
C TYR A 480 -9.75 -22.64 12.18
N VAL A 481 -8.59 -22.98 11.61
CA VAL A 481 -7.30 -22.98 12.32
C VAL A 481 -6.22 -22.41 11.41
N ILE A 482 -5.45 -21.48 11.96
CA ILE A 482 -4.22 -20.99 11.33
C ILE A 482 -3.04 -21.86 11.74
N THR A 483 -2.31 -22.35 10.75
CA THR A 483 -1.15 -23.22 10.95
C THR A 483 0.09 -22.79 10.18
N THR A 484 1.24 -23.22 10.68
CA THR A 484 2.56 -23.05 10.05
C THR A 484 3.22 -24.42 9.91
N PRO A 485 3.74 -24.81 8.73
CA PRO A 485 4.46 -26.07 8.60
C PRO A 485 5.80 -26.01 9.35
N VAL A 486 6.17 -27.10 10.01
CA VAL A 486 7.43 -27.24 10.75
C VAL A 486 8.49 -27.77 9.79
N THR A 487 9.12 -26.88 9.02
CA THR A 487 10.19 -27.24 8.06
C THR A 487 11.56 -26.82 8.57
N LYS A 488 12.60 -27.61 8.24
CA LYS A 488 14.02 -27.33 8.62
C LYS A 488 14.61 -26.08 7.93
N LYS A 489 13.91 -25.50 6.94
CA LYS A 489 14.24 -24.25 6.25
C LYS A 489 13.03 -23.32 6.33
N SER A 490 13.27 -22.09 6.79
CA SER A 490 12.33 -20.96 6.99
C SER A 490 10.90 -21.20 6.50
N SER A 491 9.96 -21.39 7.44
CA SER A 491 8.55 -21.57 7.13
C SER A 491 7.81 -20.23 7.12
N GLU A 492 7.93 -19.51 6.00
CA GLU A 492 7.14 -18.29 5.77
C GLU A 492 5.68 -18.63 5.44
N ALA A 493 5.42 -19.79 4.83
CA ALA A 493 4.08 -20.22 4.46
C ALA A 493 3.16 -20.37 5.70
N LYS A 494 1.91 -19.92 5.55
CA LYS A 494 0.84 -20.10 6.53
C LYS A 494 -0.37 -20.67 5.81
N TYR A 495 -1.14 -21.47 6.54
CA TYR A 495 -2.33 -22.11 6.00
C TYR A 495 -3.52 -21.92 6.93
N CYS A 496 -4.70 -21.82 6.32
CA CYS A 496 -5.96 -21.92 7.01
C CYS A 496 -6.56 -23.28 6.76
N PHE A 497 -6.61 -24.13 7.79
CA PHE A 497 -7.35 -25.38 7.75
C PHE A 497 -8.76 -25.18 8.27
N MET A 498 -9.73 -25.73 7.53
CA MET A 498 -11.15 -25.68 7.82
C MET A 498 -11.64 -27.10 7.99
N TYR A 499 -12.31 -27.39 9.10
CA TYR A 499 -12.85 -28.72 9.37
C TYR A 499 -14.28 -28.66 9.84
N LYS A 500 -15.03 -29.69 9.45
CA LYS A 500 -16.40 -29.93 9.84
C LYS A 500 -16.54 -31.40 10.23
N GLN A 501 -17.06 -31.64 11.42
CA GLN A 501 -17.39 -32.99 11.87
C GLN A 501 -18.87 -33.26 11.58
N ASP A 502 -19.14 -34.25 10.73
CA ASP A 502 -20.51 -34.73 10.54
C ASP A 502 -20.85 -35.67 11.71
N GLN A 503 -21.59 -35.15 12.70
CA GLN A 503 -22.28 -36.01 13.66
C GLN A 503 -23.56 -36.51 12.98
N LEU A 504 -23.66 -37.81 12.67
CA LEU A 504 -24.95 -38.40 12.34
C LEU A 504 -25.84 -38.29 13.57
N THR A 505 -26.80 -37.36 13.52
CA THR A 505 -27.80 -37.15 14.56
C THR A 505 -28.48 -38.47 14.88
N SER A 506 -28.49 -38.81 16.16
CA SER A 506 -29.17 -39.98 16.72
C SER A 506 -30.69 -39.81 16.59
N GLY A 507 -31.22 -40.01 15.38
CA GLY A 507 -32.65 -40.21 15.19
C GLY A 507 -32.99 -41.62 15.63
N ILE A 508 -33.59 -41.75 16.81
CA ILE A 508 -34.28 -42.99 17.21
C ILE A 508 -35.43 -43.16 16.21
N ILE A 509 -35.23 -44.01 15.22
CA ILE A 509 -36.32 -44.55 14.42
C ILE A 509 -36.55 -45.96 14.96
N GLU A 510 -37.62 -46.11 15.73
CA GLU A 510 -38.16 -47.43 16.05
C GLU A 510 -38.56 -48.12 14.74
N GLY A 511 -37.92 -49.27 14.46
CA GLY A 511 -38.40 -50.23 13.47
C GLY A 511 -37.47 -50.49 12.29
N ASN A 512 -36.80 -51.65 12.37
CA ASN A 512 -36.28 -52.49 11.27
C ASN A 512 -35.06 -52.05 10.43
N LEU A 513 -34.15 -53.02 10.29
CA LEU A 513 -32.88 -53.09 9.56
C LEU A 513 -31.76 -52.18 10.06
N GLY A 514 -30.89 -52.75 10.90
CA GLY A 514 -29.67 -52.13 11.41
C GLY A 514 -28.75 -51.63 10.29
N LYS A 515 -28.78 -50.33 10.04
CA LYS A 515 -27.64 -49.60 9.46
C LYS A 515 -26.58 -49.52 10.55
N THR A 516 -25.45 -50.18 10.34
CA THR A 516 -24.24 -49.97 11.14
C THR A 516 -23.90 -48.47 11.12
N ILE A 517 -23.96 -47.84 12.28
CA ILE A 517 -23.53 -46.45 12.46
C ILE A 517 -22.02 -46.43 12.23
N GLY A 518 -21.59 -45.90 11.10
CA GLY A 518 -20.16 -45.74 10.80
C GLY A 518 -19.51 -44.73 11.75
N PRO A 519 -18.18 -44.82 11.97
CA PRO A 519 -17.41 -43.82 12.72
C PRO A 519 -17.61 -42.40 12.17
N PRO A 520 -17.54 -41.36 13.02
CA PRO A 520 -17.78 -39.98 12.58
C PRO A 520 -16.72 -39.54 11.57
N ILE A 521 -17.17 -38.82 10.53
CA ILE A 521 -16.32 -38.32 9.45
C ILE A 521 -15.92 -36.88 9.75
N LEU A 522 -14.61 -36.62 9.75
CA LEU A 522 -14.01 -35.30 9.77
C LEU A 522 -13.69 -34.88 8.33
N ARG A 523 -14.43 -33.91 7.81
CA ARG A 523 -14.14 -33.31 6.52
C ARG A 523 -13.21 -32.13 6.74
N MET A 524 -12.13 -32.06 5.97
CA MET A 524 -11.11 -31.02 6.11
C MET A 524 -10.69 -30.47 4.76
N SER A 525 -10.48 -29.16 4.71
CA SER A 525 -9.84 -28.50 3.58
C SER A 525 -8.80 -27.49 4.06
N GLY A 526 -7.81 -27.17 3.22
CA GLY A 526 -6.83 -26.14 3.53
C GLY A 526 -6.50 -25.24 2.36
N VAL A 527 -6.18 -23.98 2.69
CA VAL A 527 -5.91 -22.88 1.74
C VAL A 527 -4.81 -21.98 2.29
N SER A 528 -4.05 -21.32 1.40
CA SER A 528 -2.94 -20.41 1.77
C SER A 528 -3.27 -18.93 1.65
N GLU A 529 -4.33 -18.56 0.93
CA GLU A 529 -4.66 -17.16 0.63
C GLU A 529 -5.42 -16.47 1.77
N SER A 530 -6.57 -17.02 2.14
CA SER A 530 -7.41 -16.56 3.25
C SER A 530 -8.42 -17.66 3.61
N CYS A 531 -9.00 -17.59 4.81
CA CYS A 531 -10.05 -18.50 5.26
C CYS A 531 -11.39 -18.27 4.55
N HIS A 532 -11.49 -18.59 3.26
CA HIS A 532 -12.69 -18.29 2.48
C HIS A 532 -13.91 -19.16 2.86
N ARG A 533 -15.09 -18.53 2.96
CA ARG A 533 -16.35 -19.22 3.31
C ARG A 533 -16.93 -20.07 2.18
N HIS A 534 -16.53 -19.83 0.93
CA HIS A 534 -16.95 -20.65 -0.22
C HIS A 534 -16.23 -22.01 -0.26
N ILE A 535 -15.22 -22.23 0.59
CA ILE A 535 -14.55 -23.52 0.68
C ILE A 535 -15.41 -24.48 1.50
N ILE A 536 -15.81 -25.57 0.86
CA ILE A 536 -16.56 -26.64 1.51
C ILE A 536 -15.55 -27.70 1.99
N PRO A 537 -15.40 -27.92 3.31
CA PRO A 537 -14.47 -28.90 3.86
C PRO A 537 -14.65 -30.29 3.22
N GLY A 538 -13.56 -30.88 2.76
CA GLY A 538 -13.52 -32.21 2.15
C GLY A 538 -13.99 -32.28 0.69
N ILE A 539 -14.24 -31.14 0.04
CA ILE A 539 -14.62 -31.07 -1.39
C ILE A 539 -13.68 -30.15 -2.17
N ASN A 540 -13.51 -28.90 -1.73
CA ASN A 540 -12.73 -27.87 -2.43
C ASN A 540 -11.60 -27.32 -1.54
N GLY A 541 -10.65 -26.58 -2.12
CA GLY A 541 -9.46 -26.05 -1.46
C GLY A 541 -8.18 -26.60 -2.08
N ASN A 542 -7.02 -26.04 -1.73
CA ASN A 542 -5.72 -26.56 -2.16
C ASN A 542 -5.51 -27.99 -1.65
N TRP A 543 -6.07 -28.27 -0.47
CA TRP A 543 -6.21 -29.61 0.08
C TRP A 543 -7.67 -29.87 0.45
N ALA A 544 -8.15 -31.09 0.21
CA ALA A 544 -9.48 -31.53 0.57
C ALA A 544 -9.46 -33.03 0.91
N PHE A 545 -9.81 -33.36 2.16
CA PHE A 545 -9.76 -34.71 2.69
C PHE A 545 -11.03 -35.06 3.47
N ASN A 546 -11.43 -36.31 3.41
CA ASN A 546 -12.48 -36.87 4.26
C ASN A 546 -11.83 -37.94 5.13
N PHE A 547 -11.72 -37.70 6.42
CA PHE A 547 -11.13 -38.64 7.35
C PHE A 547 -12.19 -39.32 8.22
N THR A 548 -11.95 -40.59 8.53
CA THR A 548 -12.67 -41.36 9.52
C THR A 548 -11.99 -41.22 10.87
N SER A 549 -12.73 -40.89 11.93
CA SER A 549 -12.18 -40.86 13.28
C SER A 549 -11.91 -42.26 13.83
N ASN A 550 -10.67 -42.49 14.27
CA ASN A 550 -10.22 -43.74 14.89
C ASN A 550 -10.12 -43.65 16.42
N GLY A 551 -10.55 -42.54 17.02
CA GLY A 551 -10.55 -42.31 18.47
C GLY A 551 -9.82 -41.03 18.90
N THR A 552 -10.00 -40.65 20.16
CA THR A 552 -9.33 -39.50 20.79
C THR A 552 -7.90 -39.86 21.20
N CYS A 553 -7.01 -38.86 21.25
CA CYS A 553 -5.67 -39.06 21.81
C CYS A 553 -5.79 -39.35 23.31
N GLN A 554 -5.21 -40.43 23.79
CA GLN A 554 -5.18 -40.76 25.22
C GLN A 554 -4.25 -39.75 25.92
N GLU A 555 -4.79 -38.86 26.76
CA GLU A 555 -3.99 -37.98 27.62
C GLU A 555 -3.15 -38.86 28.55
N SER A 556 -1.86 -38.99 28.23
CA SER A 556 -0.86 -39.49 29.17
C SER A 556 -0.23 -38.30 29.87
N ASP A 557 -1.03 -37.57 30.65
CA ASP A 557 -0.52 -36.67 31.67
C ASP A 557 0.04 -37.53 32.83
N HIS A 558 1.18 -38.19 32.61
CA HIS A 558 2.03 -38.64 33.70
C HIS A 558 2.87 -37.45 34.19
N THR A 559 2.20 -36.45 34.76
CA THR A 559 2.84 -35.66 35.80
C THR A 559 2.70 -36.46 37.09
N SER A 560 3.78 -37.14 37.48
CA SER A 560 3.98 -37.67 38.82
C SER A 560 4.07 -36.51 39.82
N SER A 561 2.96 -35.81 40.02
CA SER A 561 2.76 -34.97 41.18
C SER A 561 2.44 -35.90 42.34
N SER A 562 3.50 -36.28 43.07
CA SER A 562 3.35 -36.79 44.42
C SER A 562 2.60 -35.72 45.22
N GLN A 563 1.30 -35.95 45.44
CA GLN A 563 0.52 -35.15 46.37
C GLN A 563 1.06 -35.44 47.77
N LEU A 564 2.07 -34.67 48.19
CA LEU A 564 2.32 -34.41 49.59
C LEU A 564 1.11 -33.62 50.11
N LEU A 565 0.12 -34.35 50.61
CA LEU A 565 -0.91 -33.81 51.48
C LEU A 565 -0.23 -33.23 52.72
N VAL A 566 0.14 -31.95 52.66
CA VAL A 566 0.46 -31.19 53.87
C VAL A 566 -0.89 -30.90 54.55
N PRO A 567 -1.15 -31.41 55.76
CA PRO A 567 -2.43 -31.18 56.42
C PRO A 567 -2.55 -29.69 56.75
N THR A 568 -3.66 -29.10 56.32
CA THR A 568 -4.05 -27.69 56.52
C THR A 568 -3.96 -27.20 57.97
N VAL A 569 -3.90 -28.12 58.93
CA VAL A 569 -3.71 -27.85 60.36
C VAL A 569 -2.35 -27.19 60.66
N LEU A 570 -1.28 -27.52 59.92
CA LEU A 570 0.06 -26.96 60.17
C LEU A 570 0.18 -25.48 59.74
N LEU A 571 -0.52 -25.07 58.68
CA LEU A 571 -0.56 -23.67 58.23
C LEU A 571 -1.39 -22.77 59.15
N VAL A 572 -2.44 -23.31 59.77
CA VAL A 572 -3.27 -22.57 60.75
C VAL A 572 -2.52 -22.40 62.08
N ILE A 573 -1.72 -23.38 62.49
CA ILE A 573 -0.90 -23.26 63.70
C ILE A 573 0.25 -22.25 63.47
N LEU A 574 0.88 -22.24 62.30
CA LEU A 574 1.94 -21.27 61.98
C LEU A 574 1.42 -19.82 61.89
N SER A 575 0.19 -19.60 61.43
CA SER A 575 -0.43 -18.27 61.40
C SER A 575 -0.88 -17.79 62.79
N LEU A 576 -1.32 -18.71 63.67
CA LEU A 576 -1.66 -18.36 65.06
C LEU A 576 -0.41 -18.06 65.90
N VAL A 577 0.70 -18.77 65.69
CA VAL A 577 1.96 -18.52 66.41
C VAL A 577 2.58 -17.17 66.01
N SER A 578 2.47 -16.77 64.74
CA SER A 578 2.99 -15.48 64.27
C SER A 578 2.17 -14.28 64.78
N VAL A 579 0.88 -14.45 65.06
CA VAL A 579 0.05 -13.41 65.70
C VAL A 579 0.33 -13.28 67.21
N VAL A 580 0.76 -14.34 67.89
CA VAL A 580 1.13 -14.29 69.32
C VAL A 580 2.53 -13.71 69.54
N VAL A 581 3.46 -13.90 68.59
CA VAL A 581 4.83 -13.35 68.69
C VAL A 581 4.90 -11.85 68.30
N MET A 582 3.87 -11.31 67.64
CA MET A 582 3.76 -9.88 67.29
C MET A 582 2.87 -9.07 68.24
N ARG A 583 2.56 -9.58 69.44
CA ARG A 583 1.88 -8.83 70.51
C ARG A 583 2.74 -8.61 71.73
#